data_AF-A0A371WPF1-F1
#
_entry.id   AF-A0A371WPF1-F1
#
_cell.length_a   1.000
_cell.length_b   1.000
_cell.length_c   1.000
_cell.angle_alpha   90.00
_cell.angle_beta   90.00
_cell.angle_gamma   90.00
#
_symmetry.space_group_name_H-M   'P 1'
#
loop_
_entity.id
_entity.type
_entity.pdbx_description
1 polymer ?
#
loop_
_entity_poly.entity_id
_entity_poly.type
_entity_poly.pdbx_seq_one_letter_code
_entity_poly.pdbx_strand_id
1 'polypeptide(L)'
;MSIEWLAPAILSVANASSRVAIAAAAKASAVVEEALVEKIDRILSSTVASERIARNFAIRGKSGGDRHFDFAVRGVDGYDLLINGVSAHHASISAKFVSFSDTENEQSQKFAVYERELAADDTALLQQVATVVPLRSLQAGTRRVMQNA
;
A
#
# COMPACT_ATOMS: atom_id res chain seq x y z
N MET A 1 49.76 1.99 25.24
CA MET A 1 49.23 1.57 23.93
C MET A 1 47.73 1.72 23.96
N SER A 2 47.21 2.71 23.24
CA SER A 2 45.77 2.94 23.05
C SER A 2 45.16 1.77 22.29
N ILE A 3 43.94 1.38 22.68
CA ILE A 3 43.18 0.30 22.06
C ILE A 3 42.56 0.82 20.75
N GLU A 4 43.40 1.02 19.73
CA GLU A 4 43.02 1.62 18.44
C GLU A 4 42.04 0.75 17.64
N TRP A 5 41.98 -0.55 17.91
CA TRP A 5 41.04 -1.46 17.25
C TRP A 5 39.63 -1.41 17.85
N LEU A 6 39.45 -0.91 19.08
CA LEU A 6 38.18 -0.98 19.79
C LEU A 6 37.15 0.02 19.24
N ALA A 7 37.56 1.25 18.97
CA ALA A 7 36.68 2.24 18.36
C ALA A 7 36.11 1.78 17.00
N PRO A 8 36.92 1.32 16.02
CA PRO A 8 36.39 0.82 14.75
C PRO A 8 35.61 -0.50 14.91
N ALA A 9 35.96 -1.36 15.87
CA ALA A 9 35.17 -2.55 16.18
C ALA A 9 33.77 -2.19 16.71
N ILE A 10 33.68 -1.22 17.63
CA ILE A 10 32.39 -0.72 18.15
C ILE A 10 31.56 -0.09 17.02
N LEU A 11 32.17 0.75 16.18
CA LEU A 11 31.48 1.36 15.03
C LEU A 11 31.00 0.31 14.02
N SER A 12 31.82 -0.72 13.75
CA SER A 12 31.44 -1.82 12.86
C SER A 12 30.23 -2.60 13.41
N VAL A 13 30.25 -2.94 14.70
CA VAL A 13 29.14 -3.63 15.37
C VAL A 13 27.90 -2.75 15.43
N ALA A 14 28.04 -1.46 15.72
CA ALA A 14 26.93 -0.51 15.73
C ALA A 14 26.27 -0.37 14.35
N ASN A 15 27.09 -0.26 13.30
CA ASN A 15 26.61 -0.21 11.92
C ASN A 15 25.94 -1.51 11.49
N ALA A 16 26.52 -2.67 11.82
CA ALA A 16 25.92 -3.97 11.55
C ALA A 16 24.57 -4.11 12.28
N SER A 17 24.50 -3.74 13.55
CA SER A 17 23.28 -3.79 14.36
C SER A 17 22.19 -2.87 13.81
N SER A 18 22.56 -1.65 13.40
CA SER A 18 21.65 -0.70 12.76
C SER A 18 21.06 -1.28 11.47
N ARG A 19 21.90 -1.87 10.61
CA ARG A 19 21.43 -2.53 9.37
C ARG A 19 20.50 -3.69 9.64
N VAL A 20 20.80 -4.52 10.64
CA VAL A 20 19.94 -5.64 11.06
C VAL A 20 18.60 -5.12 11.58
N ALA A 21 18.59 -4.06 12.39
CA ALA A 21 17.37 -3.45 12.90
C ALA A 21 16.48 -2.91 11.77
N ILE A 22 17.07 -2.21 10.80
CA ILE A 22 16.36 -1.70 9.60
C ILE A 22 15.77 -2.86 8.79
N ALA A 23 16.57 -3.90 8.52
CA ALA A 23 16.11 -5.06 7.76
C ALA A 23 14.99 -5.82 8.48
N ALA A 24 15.08 -5.95 9.81
CA ALA A 24 14.03 -6.57 10.63
C ALA A 24 12.73 -5.76 10.60
N ALA A 25 12.82 -4.43 10.72
CA ALA A 25 11.66 -3.54 10.64
C ALA A 25 10.99 -3.61 9.26
N ALA A 26 11.76 -3.57 8.17
CA ALA A 26 11.26 -3.71 6.81
C ALA A 26 10.55 -5.06 6.60
N LYS A 27 11.14 -6.15 7.09
CA LYS A 27 10.53 -7.49 7.03
C LYS A 27 9.23 -7.56 7.82
N ALA A 28 9.20 -7.00 9.03
CA ALA A 28 7.98 -6.95 9.83
C ALA A 28 6.87 -6.15 9.14
N SER A 29 7.20 -5.02 8.51
CA SER A 29 6.25 -4.22 7.72
C SER A 29 5.69 -5.01 6.54
N ALA A 30 6.55 -5.71 5.79
CA ALA A 30 6.13 -6.52 4.65
C ALA A 30 5.16 -7.65 5.05
N VAL A 31 5.40 -8.33 6.18
CA VAL A 31 4.48 -9.36 6.71
C VAL A 31 3.12 -8.77 7.07
N VAL A 32 3.09 -7.56 7.64
CA VAL A 32 1.83 -6.87 7.97
C VAL A 32 1.07 -6.49 6.70
N GLU A 33 1.77 -6.02 5.67
CA GLU A 33 1.17 -5.67 4.38
C GLU A 33 0.61 -6.89 3.65
N GLU A 34 1.36 -7.99 3.60
CA GLU A 34 0.91 -9.24 2.99
C GLU A 34 -0.37 -9.74 3.68
N ALA A 35 -0.39 -9.75 5.02
CA ALA A 35 -1.58 -10.12 5.78
C ALA A 35 -2.77 -9.17 5.53
N LEU A 36 -2.52 -7.88 5.30
CA LEU A 36 -3.56 -6.91 4.94
C LEU A 36 -4.11 -7.18 3.53
N VAL A 37 -3.24 -7.44 2.56
CA VAL A 37 -3.61 -7.77 1.18
C VAL A 37 -4.48 -9.02 1.14
N GLU A 38 -4.16 -10.06 1.90
CA GLU A 38 -5.00 -11.25 2.02
C GLU A 38 -6.39 -10.96 2.60
N LYS A 39 -6.48 -10.06 3.59
CA LYS A 39 -7.77 -9.68 4.19
C LYS A 39 -8.62 -8.89 3.19
N ILE A 40 -8.00 -7.97 2.45
CA ILE A 40 -8.64 -7.22 1.37
C ILE A 40 -9.18 -8.18 0.33
N ASP A 41 -8.37 -9.13 -0.12
CA ASP A 41 -8.76 -10.15 -1.10
C ASP A 41 -9.98 -10.97 -0.66
N ARG A 42 -9.99 -11.43 0.60
CA ARG A 42 -11.14 -12.16 1.17
C ARG A 42 -12.42 -11.32 1.13
N ILE A 43 -12.33 -10.04 1.50
CA ILE A 43 -13.47 -9.12 1.46
C ILE A 43 -13.94 -8.90 0.02
N LEU A 44 -13.02 -8.63 -0.91
CA LEU A 44 -13.36 -8.39 -2.31
C LEU A 44 -13.99 -9.63 -2.96
N SER A 45 -13.40 -10.80 -2.76
CA SER A 45 -13.91 -12.07 -3.30
C SER A 45 -15.29 -12.44 -2.76
N SER A 46 -15.65 -11.98 -1.55
CA SER A 46 -17.01 -12.13 -1.00
C SER A 46 -18.01 -11.10 -1.52
N THR A 47 -17.54 -10.04 -2.17
CA THR A 47 -18.35 -8.86 -2.53
C THR A 47 -18.59 -8.75 -4.02
N VAL A 48 -17.61 -9.11 -4.84
CA VAL A 48 -17.67 -9.10 -6.31
C VAL A 48 -17.18 -10.44 -6.85
N ALA A 49 -17.65 -10.81 -8.05
CA ALA A 49 -17.20 -12.01 -8.72
C ALA A 49 -15.68 -11.97 -8.96
N SER A 50 -14.98 -13.08 -8.71
CA SER A 50 -13.52 -13.15 -8.80
C SER A 50 -12.98 -12.78 -10.19
N GLU A 51 -13.76 -13.00 -11.25
CA GLU A 51 -13.42 -12.62 -12.63
C GLU A 51 -13.26 -11.10 -12.83
N ARG A 52 -13.90 -10.30 -11.97
CA ARG A 52 -13.80 -8.85 -11.98
C ARG A 52 -12.61 -8.35 -11.16
N ILE A 53 -11.88 -9.22 -10.45
CA ILE A 53 -10.77 -8.85 -9.58
C ILE A 53 -9.45 -9.19 -10.27
N ALA A 54 -8.68 -8.17 -10.64
CA ALA A 54 -7.29 -8.33 -11.02
C ALA A 54 -6.39 -8.10 -9.80
N ARG A 55 -5.55 -9.07 -9.46
CA ARG A 55 -4.52 -8.95 -8.41
C ARG A 55 -3.20 -8.48 -9.00
N ASN A 56 -2.40 -7.77 -8.21
CA ASN A 56 -1.09 -7.25 -8.62
C ASN A 56 -1.17 -6.54 -9.98
N PHE A 57 -2.13 -5.63 -10.08
CA PHE A 57 -2.48 -4.95 -11.31
C PHE A 57 -1.45 -3.85 -11.59
N ALA A 58 -0.82 -3.91 -12.75
CA ALA A 58 0.11 -2.89 -13.21
C ALA A 58 -0.58 -1.99 -14.25
N ILE A 59 -0.44 -0.67 -14.08
CA ILE A 59 -0.88 0.35 -15.03
C ILE A 59 0.26 1.32 -15.32
N ARG A 60 0.30 1.82 -16.55
CA ARG A 60 1.25 2.86 -16.94
C ARG A 60 0.90 4.18 -16.26
N GLY A 61 1.82 4.73 -15.49
CA GLY A 61 1.69 6.05 -14.86
C GLY A 61 2.08 7.19 -15.79
N LYS A 62 1.73 8.43 -15.40
CA LYS A 62 2.04 9.68 -16.11
C LYS A 62 3.52 9.86 -16.35
N SER A 63 4.35 9.44 -15.40
CA SER A 63 5.80 9.51 -15.52
C SER A 63 6.38 8.50 -16.53
N GLY A 64 5.54 7.69 -17.18
CA GLY A 64 6.01 6.58 -18.02
C GLY A 64 6.70 5.49 -17.18
N GLY A 65 6.30 5.32 -15.92
CA GLY A 65 6.70 4.17 -15.10
C GLY A 65 5.51 3.23 -14.88
N ASP A 66 5.77 1.96 -14.56
CA ASP A 66 4.69 1.02 -14.23
C ASP A 66 4.34 1.16 -12.74
N ARG A 67 3.06 1.41 -12.46
CA ARG A 67 2.52 1.55 -11.12
C ARG A 67 1.70 0.34 -10.77
N HIS A 68 2.02 -0.23 -9.61
CA HIS A 68 1.45 -1.47 -9.14
C HIS A 68 0.37 -1.18 -8.10
N PHE A 69 -0.75 -1.87 -8.27
CA PHE A 69 -1.89 -1.87 -7.37
C PHE A 69 -2.11 -3.29 -6.85
N ASP A 70 -2.39 -3.42 -5.56
CA ASP A 70 -2.65 -4.72 -4.96
C ASP A 70 -3.88 -5.37 -5.62
N PHE A 71 -4.92 -4.57 -5.88
CA PHE A 71 -6.11 -4.99 -6.61
C PHE A 71 -6.63 -3.91 -7.56
N ALA A 72 -7.22 -4.36 -8.67
CA ALA A 72 -8.09 -3.57 -9.50
C ALA A 72 -9.42 -4.32 -9.70
N VAL A 73 -10.54 -3.63 -9.53
CA VAL A 73 -11.88 -4.19 -9.75
C VAL A 73 -12.44 -3.63 -11.04
N ARG A 74 -12.84 -4.54 -11.93
CA ARG A 74 -13.40 -4.24 -13.25
C ARG A 74 -14.86 -3.83 -13.15
N GLY A 75 -15.19 -2.70 -13.76
CA GLY A 75 -16.51 -2.17 -14.07
C GLY A 75 -17.17 -2.76 -15.30
N VAL A 76 -18.07 -1.98 -15.90
CA VAL A 76 -18.67 -2.27 -17.21
C VAL A 76 -17.67 -1.95 -18.34
N ASP A 77 -17.06 -0.77 -18.29
CA ASP A 77 -16.23 -0.23 -19.39
C ASP A 77 -14.71 -0.27 -19.10
N GLY A 78 -14.29 -0.62 -17.89
CA GLY A 78 -12.88 -0.55 -17.51
C GLY A 78 -12.59 -1.03 -16.08
N TYR A 79 -11.48 -0.58 -15.51
CA TYR A 79 -11.19 -0.76 -14.09
C TYR A 79 -11.69 0.46 -13.32
N ASP A 80 -12.78 0.32 -12.58
CA ASP A 80 -13.44 1.46 -11.94
C ASP A 80 -12.93 1.69 -10.51
N LEU A 81 -12.21 0.71 -9.96
CA LEU A 81 -11.67 0.79 -8.61
C LEU A 81 -10.26 0.21 -8.55
N LEU A 82 -9.31 1.03 -8.09
CA LEU A 82 -7.93 0.66 -7.81
C LEU A 82 -7.71 0.69 -6.30
N ILE A 83 -7.11 -0.37 -5.76
CA ILE A 83 -7.01 -0.57 -4.31
C ILE A 83 -5.56 -0.90 -3.95
N ASN A 84 -5.05 -0.21 -2.94
CA ASN A 84 -3.82 -0.59 -2.25
C ASN A 84 -4.06 -0.70 -0.75
N GLY A 85 -3.51 -1.74 -0.13
CA GLY A 85 -3.33 -1.82 1.31
C GLY A 85 -2.21 -0.89 1.75
N VAL A 86 -2.46 -0.11 2.79
CA VAL A 86 -1.49 0.82 3.38
C VAL A 86 -1.24 0.42 4.81
N SER A 87 0.03 0.13 5.13
CA SER A 87 0.45 -0.10 6.51
C SER A 87 0.84 1.24 7.16
N ALA A 88 0.77 1.30 8.50
CA ALA A 88 1.19 2.46 9.29
C ALA A 88 2.73 2.57 9.36
N HIS A 89 3.39 2.49 8.21
CA HIS A 89 4.82 2.59 8.05
C HIS A 89 5.14 3.56 6.91
N HIS A 90 6.06 4.49 7.15
CA HIS A 90 6.39 5.59 6.24
C HIS A 90 6.74 5.13 4.81
N ALA A 91 7.43 3.99 4.67
CA ALA A 91 7.79 3.42 3.37
C ALA A 91 6.55 2.97 2.57
N SER A 92 5.57 2.39 3.26
CA SER A 92 4.28 1.98 2.67
C SER A 92 3.52 3.20 2.16
N ILE A 93 3.32 4.18 3.05
CA ILE A 93 2.58 5.41 2.75
C ILE A 93 3.22 6.13 1.56
N SER A 94 4.53 6.30 1.57
CA SER A 94 5.27 6.97 0.49
C SER A 94 5.14 6.22 -0.84
N ALA A 95 5.33 4.90 -0.84
CA ALA A 95 5.23 4.08 -2.05
C ALA A 95 3.82 4.08 -2.64
N LYS A 96 2.79 3.96 -1.79
CA LYS A 96 1.39 3.96 -2.23
C LYS A 96 0.94 5.35 -2.67
N PHE A 97 1.37 6.43 -2.00
CA PHE A 97 1.13 7.81 -2.44
C PHE A 97 1.63 8.03 -3.87
N VAL A 98 2.88 7.66 -4.16
CA VAL A 98 3.47 7.79 -5.51
C VAL A 98 2.68 6.99 -6.55
N SER A 99 2.24 5.79 -6.19
CA SER A 99 1.44 4.94 -7.08
C SER A 99 0.08 5.59 -7.41
N PHE A 100 -0.59 6.17 -6.43
CA PHE A 100 -1.85 6.88 -6.62
C PHE A 100 -1.70 8.20 -7.37
N SER A 101 -0.67 9.00 -7.04
CA SER A 101 -0.44 10.31 -7.64
C SER A 101 -0.09 10.22 -9.13
N ASP A 102 0.66 9.19 -9.50
CA ASP A 102 1.15 9.01 -10.87
C ASP A 102 0.12 8.31 -11.79
N THR A 103 -1.01 7.85 -11.26
CA THR A 103 -2.04 7.20 -12.08
C THR A 103 -3.03 8.21 -12.65
N GLU A 104 -3.16 8.24 -13.97
CA GLU A 104 -3.93 9.25 -14.72
C GLU A 104 -5.43 8.97 -14.82
N ASN A 105 -5.89 7.77 -14.46
CA ASN A 105 -7.27 7.36 -14.73
C ASN A 105 -8.28 8.13 -13.86
N GLU A 106 -8.82 9.23 -14.38
CA GLU A 106 -9.86 10.05 -13.73
C GLU A 106 -11.17 9.29 -13.53
N GLN A 107 -11.40 8.23 -14.32
CA GLN A 107 -12.59 7.38 -14.21
C GLN A 107 -12.48 6.33 -13.10
N SER A 108 -11.26 5.94 -12.70
CA SER A 108 -11.08 4.96 -11.63
C SER A 108 -11.07 5.62 -10.26
N GLN A 109 -11.94 5.15 -9.36
CA GLN A 109 -11.80 5.48 -7.95
C GLN A 109 -10.56 4.80 -7.36
N LYS A 110 -9.88 5.49 -6.44
CA LYS A 110 -8.63 5.03 -5.81
C LYS A 110 -8.86 4.88 -4.31
N PHE A 111 -8.71 3.66 -3.78
CA PHE A 111 -8.88 3.37 -2.36
C PHE A 111 -7.54 3.03 -1.71
N ALA A 112 -7.15 3.82 -0.72
CA ALA A 112 -6.07 3.52 0.21
C ALA A 112 -6.67 2.84 1.44
N VAL A 113 -6.52 1.52 1.55
CA VAL A 113 -7.16 0.71 2.59
C VAL A 113 -6.20 0.48 3.75
N TYR A 114 -6.61 0.82 4.97
CA TYR A 114 -5.81 0.59 6.16
C TYR A 114 -6.54 -0.29 7.18
N GLU A 115 -5.80 -1.10 7.93
CA GLU A 115 -6.35 -1.86 9.06
C GLU A 115 -6.06 -1.17 10.40
N ARG A 116 -4.80 -0.77 10.60
CA ARG A 116 -4.37 -0.01 11.78
C ARG A 116 -4.44 1.47 11.45
N GLU A 117 -4.91 2.25 12.43
CA GLU A 117 -5.03 3.70 12.28
C GLU A 117 -3.70 4.33 11.86
N LEU A 118 -3.79 5.20 10.85
CA LEU A 118 -2.67 5.97 10.33
C LEU A 118 -2.56 7.28 11.12
N ALA A 119 -1.37 7.88 11.16
CA ALA A 119 -1.24 9.22 11.72
C ALA A 119 -2.10 10.22 10.93
N ALA A 120 -2.52 11.30 11.58
CA ALA A 120 -3.36 12.32 10.96
C ALA A 120 -2.70 12.93 9.72
N ASP A 121 -1.40 13.24 9.80
CA ASP A 121 -0.63 13.82 8.69
C ASP A 121 -0.50 12.85 7.51
N ASP A 122 -0.25 11.56 7.79
CA ASP A 122 -0.17 10.50 6.77
C ASP A 122 -1.53 10.29 6.08
N THR A 123 -2.62 10.36 6.85
CA THR A 123 -3.99 10.27 6.33
C THR A 123 -4.28 11.46 5.42
N ALA A 124 -3.95 12.68 5.87
CA ALA A 124 -4.15 13.90 5.10
C ALA A 124 -3.35 13.88 3.79
N LEU A 125 -2.12 13.35 3.81
CA LEU A 125 -1.30 13.17 2.61
C LEU A 125 -1.98 12.22 1.61
N LEU A 126 -2.40 11.03 2.05
CA LEU A 126 -3.04 10.04 1.17
C LEU A 126 -4.39 10.52 0.63
N GLN A 127 -5.14 11.30 1.41
CA GLN A 127 -6.41 11.90 0.98
C GLN A 127 -6.27 12.84 -0.23
N GLN A 128 -5.09 13.38 -0.49
CA GLN A 128 -4.85 14.21 -1.68
C GLN A 128 -4.89 13.40 -2.98
N VAL A 129 -4.66 12.09 -2.92
CA VAL A 129 -4.46 11.24 -4.11
C VAL A 129 -5.40 10.02 -4.16
N ALA A 130 -6.01 9.65 -3.04
CA ALA A 130 -6.92 8.51 -2.93
C ALA A 130 -7.94 8.70 -1.79
N THR A 131 -9.06 7.99 -1.86
CA THR A 131 -9.99 7.87 -0.73
C THR A 131 -9.41 6.93 0.31
N VAL A 132 -9.21 7.41 1.52
CA VAL A 132 -8.66 6.61 2.63
C VAL A 132 -9.80 5.87 3.33
N VAL A 133 -9.76 4.53 3.30
CA VAL A 133 -10.86 3.66 3.72
C VAL A 133 -10.37 2.68 4.79
N PRO A 134 -11.01 2.58 5.96
CA PRO A 134 -10.67 1.53 6.91
C PRO A 134 -11.13 0.17 6.37
N LEU A 135 -10.37 -0.89 6.61
CA LEU A 135 -10.61 -2.25 6.11
C LEU A 135 -12.06 -2.73 6.36
N ARG A 136 -12.60 -2.42 7.55
CA ARG A 136 -13.99 -2.73 7.94
C ARG A 136 -15.06 -2.13 7.02
N SER A 137 -14.76 -1.01 6.37
CA SER A 137 -15.68 -0.30 5.47
C SER A 137 -15.44 -0.61 4.00
N LEU A 138 -14.41 -1.41 3.68
CA LEU A 138 -14.04 -1.74 2.30
C LEU A 138 -15.22 -2.35 1.54
N GLN A 139 -15.91 -3.32 2.12
CA GLN A 139 -17.04 -3.99 1.47
C GLN A 139 -18.14 -3.00 1.03
N ALA A 140 -18.53 -2.09 1.94
CA ALA A 140 -19.55 -1.09 1.65
C ALA A 140 -19.07 -0.08 0.60
N GLY A 141 -17.80 0.33 0.69
CA GLY A 141 -17.16 1.21 -0.28
C GLY A 141 -17.15 0.58 -1.68
N THR A 142 -16.67 -0.65 -1.80
CA THR A 142 -16.61 -1.39 -3.08
C THR A 142 -18.00 -1.54 -3.69
N ARG A 143 -19.02 -1.93 -2.92
CA ARG A 143 -20.41 -2.02 -3.43
C ARG A 143 -20.90 -0.69 -3.98
N ARG A 144 -20.63 0.41 -3.27
CA ARG A 144 -21.04 1.75 -3.71
C ARG A 144 -20.38 2.14 -5.03
N VAL A 145 -19.10 1.82 -5.24
CA VAL A 145 -18.44 2.10 -6.53
C VAL A 145 -19.06 1.26 -7.63
N MET A 146 -19.24 -0.04 -7.40
CA MET A 146 -19.79 -0.97 -8.39
C MET A 146 -21.26 -0.73 -8.76
N GLN A 147 -22.01 0.03 -7.96
CA GLN A 147 -23.40 0.43 -8.27
C GLN A 147 -23.48 1.70 -9.12
N ASN A 148 -22.43 2.52 -9.11
CA ASN A 148 -22.34 3.78 -9.88
C ASN A 148 -21.43 3.64 -11.11
N ALA A 149 -21.01 2.40 -11.38
CA ALA A 149 -20.16 1.93 -12.46
C ALA A 149 -21.02 1.22 -13.51
#